data_AF-A0A1G2Y523-F1
#
_entry.id   AF-A0A1G2Y523-F1
#
_cell.length_a   1.000
_cell.length_b   1.000
_cell.length_c   1.000
_cell.angle_alpha   90.00
_cell.angle_beta   90.00
_cell.angle_gamma   90.00
#
_symmetry.space_group_name_H-M   'P 1'
#
loop_
_entity.id
_entity.type
_entity.pdbx_description
1 polymer ?
#
loop_
_entity_poly.entity_id
_entity_poly.type
_entity_poly.pdbx_seq_one_letter_code
_entity_poly.pdbx_strand_id
1 'polypeptide(L)' 'MPYIDIFRKIQSARRSLLIFASPNEVMHLCKAIKPEGLAILLDVVPPANELQMLFDEMCRYYGRSSK' A
#
# COMPACT_ATOMS: atom_id res chain seq x y z
N MET A 1 -7.61 -3.44 10.88
CA MET A 1 -7.31 -4.64 10.06
C MET A 1 -6.41 -5.58 10.84
N PRO A 2 -6.88 -6.80 11.18
CA PRO A 2 -6.18 -7.71 12.11
C PRO A 2 -4.84 -8.26 11.59
N TYR A 3 -4.57 -8.14 10.29
CA TYR A 3 -3.35 -8.63 9.63
C TYR A 3 -2.21 -7.60 9.54
N ILE A 4 -2.43 -6.34 9.90
CA ILE A 4 -1.41 -5.28 9.80
C ILE A 4 -0.17 -5.62 10.64
N ASP A 5 -0.37 -6.17 11.83
CA ASP A 5 0.74 -6.50 12.72
C ASP A 5 1.59 -7.65 12.16
N ILE A 6 0.99 -8.56 11.39
CA ILE A 6 1.70 -9.61 10.66
C ILE A 6 2.57 -8.98 9.57
N PHE A 7 2.03 -8.03 8.81
CA PHE A 7 2.78 -7.34 7.76
C PHE A 7 3.97 -6.56 8.32
N ARG A 8 3.77 -5.84 9.44
CA ARG A 8 4.85 -5.13 10.15
C ARG A 8 5.94 -6.09 10.61
N LYS A 9 5.56 -7.26 11.14
CA LYS A 9 6.52 -8.30 11.55
C LYS A 9 7.33 -8.81 10.35
N ILE A 10 6.71 -9.07 9.20
CA ILE A 10 7.40 -9.48 7.97
C ILE A 10 8.40 -8.40 7.53
N GLN A 11 8.00 -7.13 7.51
CA GLN A 11 8.86 -6.03 7.12
C GLN A 11 10.03 -5.81 8.10
N SER A 12 9.82 -6.00 9.41
CA SER A 12 10.90 -5.93 10.40
C SER A 12 12.00 -6.98 10.15
N ALA A 13 11.64 -8.10 9.52
CA ALA A 13 12.58 -9.14 9.08
C ALA A 13 13.23 -8.83 7.70
N ARG A 14 13.08 -7.60 7.18
CA ARG A 14 13.57 -7.14 5.86
C ARG A 14 13.10 -7.98 4.68
N ARG A 15 11.91 -8.57 4.78
CA ARG A 15 11.29 -9.34 3.70
C ARG A 15 10.31 -8.46 2.91
N SER A 16 10.29 -8.64 1.60
CA SER A 16 9.29 -8.03 0.72
C SER A 16 7.91 -8.61 0.99
N LEU A 17 6.88 -7.79 0.75
CA LEU A 17 5.48 -8.12 1.00
C LEU A 17 4.67 -7.83 -0.26
N LEU A 18 3.94 -8.83 -0.76
CA LEU A 18 2.93 -8.67 -1.79
C LEU A 18 1.55 -8.82 -1.14
N ILE A 19 0.70 -7.80 -1.28
CA ILE A 19 -0.67 -7.81 -0.74
C ILE A 19 -1.67 -7.76 -1.89
N PHE A 20 -2.65 -8.66 -1.86
CA PHE A 20 -3.88 -8.52 -2.65
C PHE A 20 -4.89 -7.71 -1.84
N ALA A 21 -5.36 -6.58 -2.38
CA ALA A 21 -6.26 -5.68 -1.65
C ALA A 21 -7.23 -5.00 -2.60
N SER A 22 -8.38 -4.58 -2.07
CA SER A 22 -9.30 -3.73 -2.82
C SER A 22 -8.75 -2.31 -2.94
N PRO A 23 -9.14 -1.56 -4.00
CA PRO A 23 -8.73 -0.16 -4.16
C PRO A 23 -8.99 0.70 -2.91
N ASN A 24 -10.07 0.43 -2.17
CA ASN A 24 -10.48 1.15 -0.97
C ASN A 24 -9.55 0.90 0.24
N GLU A 25 -8.79 -0.20 0.23
CA GLU A 25 -7.93 -0.60 1.34
C GLU A 25 -6.47 -0.15 1.15
N VAL A 26 -6.06 0.13 -0.09
CA VAL A 26 -4.67 0.46 -0.46
C VAL A 26 -4.13 1.59 0.40
N MET A 27 -4.86 2.71 0.53
CA MET A 27 -4.37 3.84 1.32
C MET A 27 -4.32 3.54 2.82
N HIS A 28 -5.18 2.67 3.33
CA HIS A 28 -5.10 2.21 4.72
C HIS A 28 -3.83 1.38 4.94
N LEU A 29 -3.51 0.48 4.00
CA LEU A 29 -2.27 -0.30 4.01
C LEU A 29 -1.06 0.63 3.94
N CYS A 30 -1.00 1.54 2.96
CA CYS A 30 0.10 2.48 2.79
C CYS A 30 0.40 3.33 4.03
N LYS A 31 -0.63 3.71 4.80
CA LYS A 31 -0.50 4.46 6.06
C LYS A 31 -0.05 3.60 7.24
N ALA A 32 -0.27 2.29 7.18
CA ALA A 32 -0.06 1.37 8.31
C ALA A 32 1.29 0.63 8.25
N ILE A 33 1.87 0.47 7.06
CA ILE A 33 3.11 -0.27 6.80
C ILE A 33 4.11 0.56 5.98
N LYS A 34 5.36 0.10 5.92
CA LYS A 34 6.43 0.82 5.22
C LYS A 34 6.39 0.61 3.70
N PRO A 35 6.84 1.57 2.87
CA PRO A 35 6.87 1.38 1.41
C PRO A 35 7.98 0.43 0.93
N GLU A 36 9.06 0.26 1.70
CA GLU A 36 10.20 -0.53 1.23
C GLU A 36 9.82 -2.01 1.08
N GLY A 37 10.01 -2.55 -0.13
CA GLY A 37 9.68 -3.94 -0.46
C GLY A 37 8.19 -4.25 -0.51
N LEU A 38 7.32 -3.23 -0.53
CA LEU A 38 5.86 -3.41 -0.65
C LEU A 38 5.43 -3.44 -2.12
N ALA A 39 4.67 -4.47 -2.48
CA ALA A 39 3.89 -4.55 -3.71
C ALA A 39 2.42 -4.75 -3.36
N ILE A 40 1.53 -4.05 -4.07
CA ILE A 40 0.08 -4.19 -3.91
C ILE A 40 -0.49 -4.59 -5.27
N LEU A 41 -1.26 -5.67 -5.28
CA LEU A 41 -2.04 -6.11 -6.42
C LEU A 41 -3.51 -5.87 -6.12
N LEU A 42 -4.20 -5.16 -7.01
CA LEU A 42 -5.63 -4.89 -6.85
C LEU A 42 -6.44 -6.14 -7.19
N ASP A 43 -7.31 -6.56 -6.29
CA ASP A 43 -8.20 -7.72 -6.50
C ASP A 43 -9.26 -7.47 -7.60
N VAL A 44 -9.57 -6.20 -7.85
CA VAL A 44 -10.44 -5.71 -8.90
C VAL A 44 -9.77 -4.51 -9.55
N VAL A 45 -9.83 -4.44 -10.89
CA VAL A 45 -9.36 -3.27 -11.63
C VAL A 45 -10.43 -2.17 -11.55
N PRO A 46 -10.17 -1.05 -10.85
CA PRO A 46 -11.13 0.05 -10.80
C PRO A 46 -11.16 0.81 -12.15
N PRO A 47 -12.18 1.65 -12.37
CA PRO A 47 -12.19 2.59 -13.49
C PRO A 47 -10.90 3.42 -13.57
N ALA A 48 -10.49 3.79 -14.78
CA ALA A 48 -9.20 4.45 -15.03
C ALA A 48 -9.02 5.75 -14.23
N ASN A 49 -10.09 6.53 -14.06
CA ASN A 49 -10.08 7.76 -13.25
C ASN A 49 -9.83 7.46 -11.76
N GLU A 50 -10.45 6.41 -11.22
CA GLU A 50 -10.27 6.00 -9.82
C GLU A 50 -8.87 5.44 -9.58
N LEU A 51 -8.34 4.67 -10.54
CA LEU A 51 -6.96 4.19 -10.50
C LEU A 51 -5.96 5.35 -10.47
N GLN A 52 -6.16 6.35 -11.33
CA GLN A 52 -5.31 7.54 -11.36
C GLN A 52 -5.39 8.31 -10.05
N MET A 53 -6.59 8.53 -9.51
CA MET A 53 -6.77 9.20 -8.22
C MET A 53 -6.06 8.49 -7.07
N LEU A 54 -6.14 7.15 -7.04
CA LEU A 54 -5.46 6.33 -6.04
C LEU A 54 -3.94 6.45 -6.16
N PHE A 55 -3.42 6.35 -7.39
CA PHE A 55 -1.99 6.53 -7.66
C PHE A 55 -1.51 7.92 -7.24
N ASP A 56 -2.25 8.98 -7.57
CA ASP A 56 -1.92 10.35 -7.18
C ASP A 56 -1.95 10.54 -5.65
N GLU A 57 -2.84 9.86 -4.93
CA GLU A 57 -2.84 9.86 -3.47
C GLU A 57 -1.61 9.16 -2.90
N MET A 58 -1.22 8.00 -3.44
CA MET A 58 0.01 7.31 -3.06
C MET A 58 1.25 8.15 -3.31
N CYS A 59 1.36 8.76 -4.50
CA CYS A 59 2.46 9.66 -4.85
C CYS A 59 2.52 10.87 -3.92
N ARG A 60 1.38 11.47 -3.55
CA ARG A 60 1.34 12.57 -2.58
C ARG A 60 1.77 12.12 -1.18
N TYR A 61 1.37 10.93 -0.76
CA TYR A 61 1.72 10.39 0.55
C TYR A 61 3.22 10.09 0.65
N TYR A 62 3.78 9.34 -0.30
CA TYR A 62 5.19 8.93 -0.28
C TYR A 62 6.15 10.01 -0.78
N GLY A 63 5.72 10.86 -1.72
CA GLY A 63 6.52 11.99 -2.22
C GLY A 63 6.77 13.07 -1.17
N ARG A 64 5.95 13.14 -0.11
CA ARG A 64 6.21 13.99 1.08
C ARG A 64 7.26 13.41 2.03
N SER A 65 7.68 12.16 1.84
CA SER A 65 8.54 11.43 2.79
C SER A 65 10.05 11.58 2.53
N SER A 66 10.47 12.43 1.58
CA SER A 66 11.88 12.86 1.47
C SER A 66 12.19 13.93 2.52
N LYS A 67 12.49 13.49 3.75
CA LYS A 67 13.28 14.25 4.72
C LYS A 67 14.22 13.32 5.45
#